data_AF-A0A918TF77-F1
#
_entry.id   AF-A0A918TF77-F1
#
_cell.length_a   1.000
_cell.length_b   1.000
_cell.length_c   1.000
_cell.angle_alpha   90.00
_cell.angle_beta   90.00
_cell.angle_gamma   90.00
#
_symmetry.space_group_name_H-M   'P 1'
#
loop_
_entity.id
_entity.type
_entity.pdbx_description
1 polymer ?
#
loop_
_entity_poly.entity_id
_entity_poly.type
_entity_poly.pdbx_seq_one_letter_code
_entity_poly.pdbx_strand_id
1 'polypeptide(L)'
;MNMIKNSSSNHLGINAPSRNHANDDLLLSRSSIFLLFLSSLAAQGESPAELQREIVLNPDPHSEETAYAQIRKSFGKKSIESPDLFAGNHQNFTHIQIRDDHEAGGCFDFFLHRDLDGDRNKEWPLGKSRQRNEIKGYGGSDEGLKATEGQVTRYTWLFRVNEGMTLTQKFCHFFQLKAVGGNDIATPLFTISGSRSGERDQLELRLQTSDHASWQRIPVCDWKVCQNQWLSCEIIVRFHEEGYLRARIESRDGSISFMKEFPEIDTWREGSEFVRSKWGIYRSLEDRESILQKEDVVSFSQFRIQEWSKLSSVPSLKRQE
;
A
#
# COMPACT_ATOMS: atom_id res chain seq x y z
N MET A 1 -65.32 17.45 16.07
CA MET A 1 -66.18 17.27 17.26
C MET A 1 -65.32 17.57 18.48
N ASN A 2 -65.67 18.57 19.30
CA ASN A 2 -64.96 19.07 20.50
C ASN A 2 -63.51 19.63 20.26
N MET A 3 -63.00 20.72 20.85
CA MET A 3 -63.19 21.44 22.15
C MET A 3 -62.51 20.71 23.34
N ILE A 4 -61.86 21.31 24.37
CA ILE A 4 -61.62 22.72 24.84
C ILE A 4 -60.49 22.65 25.96
N LYS A 5 -59.70 23.63 26.45
CA LYS A 5 -59.55 25.12 26.37
C LYS A 5 -58.12 25.60 26.81
N ASN A 6 -57.83 26.90 26.66
CA ASN A 6 -57.18 27.91 27.55
C ASN A 6 -56.56 27.51 28.92
N SER A 7 -55.65 28.27 29.60
CA SER A 7 -54.82 29.50 29.35
C SER A 7 -53.71 29.57 30.47
N SER A 8 -53.15 30.61 31.12
CA SER A 8 -53.20 32.12 31.24
C SER A 8 -52.16 32.56 32.32
N SER A 9 -51.67 33.80 32.52
CA SER A 9 -51.44 35.03 31.71
C SER A 9 -50.88 36.20 32.58
N ASN A 10 -49.99 37.07 32.05
CA ASN A 10 -49.60 38.42 32.57
C ASN A 10 -48.77 38.47 33.90
N HIS A 11 -48.16 39.57 34.40
CA HIS A 11 -47.87 40.99 34.01
C HIS A 11 -46.37 41.29 34.40
N LEU A 12 -45.58 42.29 33.95
CA LEU A 12 -45.71 43.70 33.51
C LEU A 12 -45.75 44.80 34.62
N GLY A 13 -44.92 45.86 34.44
CA GLY A 13 -44.72 47.01 35.36
C GLY A 13 -43.38 46.96 36.09
N ILE A 14 -42.35 47.81 35.93
CA ILE A 14 -42.18 49.26 35.62
C ILE A 14 -42.49 50.19 36.81
N ASN A 15 -41.45 50.77 37.43
CA ASN A 15 -41.36 52.21 37.75
C ASN A 15 -39.98 52.63 38.33
N ALA A 16 -39.68 53.93 38.15
CA ALA A 16 -38.63 54.74 38.80
C ALA A 16 -39.32 56.08 39.21
N PRO A 17 -38.66 57.20 39.64
CA PRO A 17 -37.25 57.44 39.99
C PRO A 17 -37.08 58.22 41.33
N SER A 18 -35.88 58.75 41.63
CA SER A 18 -35.67 60.05 42.33
C SER A 18 -34.19 60.47 42.29
N ARG A 19 -33.84 61.67 42.81
CA ARG A 19 -32.53 62.35 42.64
C ARG A 19 -31.89 62.80 43.97
N ASN A 20 -30.60 63.17 43.85
CA ASN A 20 -29.93 64.41 44.32
C ASN A 20 -28.88 64.31 45.44
N HIS A 21 -27.72 64.96 45.14
CA HIS A 21 -26.74 65.58 46.06
C HIS A 21 -25.96 64.67 47.05
N ALA A 22 -24.68 64.95 47.38
CA ALA A 22 -23.67 65.83 46.76
C ALA A 22 -22.24 65.54 47.33
N ASN A 23 -21.25 66.24 46.77
CA ASN A 23 -19.96 66.63 47.36
C ASN A 23 -18.77 65.65 47.49
N ASP A 24 -17.63 66.20 47.04
CA ASP A 24 -16.27 66.21 47.60
C ASP A 24 -15.36 64.96 47.56
N ASP A 25 -14.40 65.04 46.64
CA ASP A 25 -12.95 64.86 46.83
C ASP A 25 -12.41 63.77 47.78
N LEU A 26 -11.76 62.76 47.18
CA LEU A 26 -10.29 62.78 47.16
C LEU A 26 -9.69 61.93 46.03
N LEU A 27 -8.63 62.44 45.40
CA LEU A 27 -7.78 61.68 44.47
C LEU A 27 -6.89 60.69 45.24
N LEU A 28 -6.87 59.42 44.82
CA LEU A 28 -5.69 58.56 45.02
C LEU A 28 -5.62 57.45 43.97
N SER A 29 -4.54 57.46 43.18
CA SER A 29 -4.32 56.49 42.09
C SER A 29 -4.24 55.06 42.62
N ARG A 30 -5.08 54.18 42.06
CA ARG A 30 -4.88 52.72 42.10
C ARG A 30 -4.79 52.20 40.68
N SER A 31 -3.57 52.05 40.19
CA SER A 31 -3.27 51.34 38.95
C SER A 31 -3.60 49.86 39.12
N SER A 32 -4.83 49.48 38.79
CA SER A 32 -5.23 48.07 38.68
C SER A 32 -4.42 47.43 37.55
N ILE A 33 -3.35 46.72 37.89
CA ILE A 33 -2.57 45.94 36.94
C ILE A 33 -3.45 44.78 36.46
N PHE A 34 -4.11 44.98 35.34
CA PHE A 34 -4.78 43.91 34.62
C PHE A 34 -3.67 42.99 34.07
N LEU A 35 -3.39 41.89 34.77
CA LEU A 35 -2.66 40.78 34.17
C LEU A 35 -3.58 40.17 33.10
N LEU A 36 -3.48 40.72 31.89
CA LEU A 36 -3.80 40.00 30.67
C LEU A 36 -2.85 38.80 30.60
N PHE A 37 -3.29 37.68 31.17
CA PHE A 37 -2.89 36.38 30.66
C PHE A 37 -3.33 36.35 29.19
N LEU A 38 -2.41 36.72 28.30
CA LEU A 38 -2.41 36.11 26.98
C LEU A 38 -2.16 34.62 27.24
N SER A 39 -3.25 33.87 27.33
CA SER A 39 -3.25 32.48 26.92
C SER A 39 -2.84 32.47 25.46
N SER A 40 -1.54 32.41 25.22
CA SER A 40 -1.04 31.86 23.98
C SER A 40 -1.58 30.44 23.91
N LEU A 41 -2.71 30.28 23.21
CA LEU A 41 -2.87 29.12 22.37
C LEU A 41 -1.68 29.16 21.42
N ALA A 42 -0.59 28.53 21.87
CA ALA A 42 0.28 27.84 20.95
C ALA A 42 -0.64 26.87 20.22
N ALA A 43 -1.13 27.30 19.06
CA ALA A 43 -1.56 26.37 18.05
C ALA A 43 -0.39 25.38 17.94
N GLN A 44 -0.65 24.13 18.31
CA GLN A 44 0.32 23.06 18.16
C GLN A 44 0.48 22.87 16.66
N GLY A 45 1.36 23.68 16.07
CA GLY A 45 1.71 23.60 14.68
C GLY A 45 2.24 22.20 14.48
N GLU A 46 1.44 21.35 13.81
CA GLU A 46 1.84 19.98 13.59
C GLU A 46 3.24 19.99 12.97
N SER A 47 4.15 19.18 13.52
CA SER A 47 5.50 19.07 12.97
C SER A 47 5.42 18.86 11.46
N PRO A 48 6.28 19.54 10.66
CA PRO A 48 6.28 19.40 9.22
C PRO A 48 6.24 17.94 8.77
N ALA A 49 5.53 17.74 7.66
CA ALA A 49 5.51 16.48 6.95
C ALA A 49 6.92 16.05 6.58
N GLU A 50 7.39 14.88 7.05
CA GLU A 50 8.77 14.45 6.88
C GLU A 50 8.88 12.99 6.43
N LEU A 51 9.83 12.76 5.53
CA LEU A 51 10.27 11.46 5.03
C LEU A 51 11.32 10.90 6.01
N GLN A 52 11.00 9.82 6.71
CA GLN A 52 11.81 9.29 7.80
C GLN A 52 12.85 8.27 7.32
N ARG A 53 12.50 7.44 6.33
CA ARG A 53 13.39 6.49 5.66
C ARG A 53 13.02 6.35 4.19
N GLU A 54 14.00 6.06 3.35
CA GLU A 54 13.78 5.71 1.95
C GLU A 54 14.70 4.55 1.53
N ILE A 55 14.12 3.58 0.82
CA ILE A 55 14.84 2.49 0.13
C ILE A 55 14.54 2.58 -1.36
N VAL A 56 15.59 2.62 -2.19
CA VAL A 56 15.48 2.61 -3.66
C VAL A 56 16.14 1.36 -4.21
N LEU A 57 15.53 0.78 -5.24
CA LEU A 57 16.09 -0.30 -6.05
C LEU A 57 15.78 -0.03 -7.53
N ASN A 58 16.73 0.63 -8.19
CA ASN A 58 16.70 0.85 -9.63
C ASN A 58 17.73 -0.11 -10.26
N PRO A 59 17.33 -0.97 -11.21
CA PRO A 59 18.27 -1.80 -11.95
C PRO A 59 19.15 -0.95 -12.88
N ASP A 60 20.45 -1.19 -12.85
CA ASP A 60 21.44 -0.62 -13.76
C ASP A 60 21.83 -1.65 -14.83
N PRO A 61 21.46 -1.44 -16.12
CA PRO A 61 21.78 -2.34 -17.23
C PRO A 61 23.20 -2.16 -17.78
N HIS A 62 23.98 -1.22 -17.24
CA HIS A 62 25.36 -0.96 -17.64
C HIS A 62 26.37 -1.36 -16.54
N SER A 63 25.88 -1.94 -15.44
CA SER A 63 26.69 -2.44 -14.34
C SER A 63 27.08 -3.91 -14.51
N GLU A 64 28.32 -4.24 -14.14
CA GLU A 64 28.82 -5.62 -14.00
C GLU A 64 28.11 -6.40 -12.86
N GLU A 65 27.34 -5.72 -11.99
CA GLU A 65 26.55 -6.39 -10.95
C GLU A 65 25.32 -7.08 -11.54
N THR A 66 25.26 -8.42 -11.43
CA THR A 66 24.08 -9.20 -11.83
C THR A 66 22.81 -8.75 -11.12
N ALA A 67 21.64 -9.07 -11.69
CA ALA A 67 20.33 -8.77 -11.11
C ALA A 67 20.25 -9.13 -9.61
N TYR A 68 20.70 -10.34 -9.26
CA TYR A 68 20.71 -10.81 -7.87
C TYR A 68 21.70 -10.07 -6.96
N ALA A 69 22.79 -9.50 -7.49
CA ALA A 69 23.70 -8.66 -6.72
C ALA A 69 23.02 -7.32 -6.39
N GLN A 70 22.48 -6.63 -7.40
CA GLN A 70 21.79 -5.34 -7.23
C GLN A 70 20.58 -5.45 -6.28
N ILE A 71 19.75 -6.51 -6.42
CA ILE A 71 18.63 -6.77 -5.51
C ILE A 71 19.11 -7.03 -4.08
N ARG A 72 20.15 -7.85 -3.87
CA ARG A 72 20.68 -8.15 -2.53
C ARG A 72 21.34 -6.94 -1.86
N LYS A 73 21.83 -5.99 -2.63
CA LYS A 73 22.45 -4.74 -2.19
C LYS A 73 21.43 -3.80 -1.55
N SER A 74 20.25 -3.62 -2.16
CA SER A 74 19.17 -2.81 -1.56
C SER A 74 18.27 -3.57 -0.56
N PHE A 75 17.88 -4.82 -0.86
CA PHE A 75 16.87 -5.55 -0.06
C PHE A 75 17.45 -6.58 0.93
N GLY A 76 18.77 -6.79 0.92
CA GLY A 76 19.49 -7.73 1.79
C GLY A 76 19.63 -9.15 1.22
N LYS A 77 20.56 -9.92 1.78
CA LYS A 77 21.05 -11.22 1.24
C LYS A 77 19.97 -12.28 0.99
N LYS A 78 18.90 -12.33 1.80
CA LYS A 78 17.81 -13.35 1.73
C LYS A 78 16.50 -12.81 1.13
N SER A 79 16.56 -11.71 0.39
CA SER A 79 15.41 -11.05 -0.24
C SER A 79 14.79 -11.80 -1.41
N ILE A 80 15.55 -12.66 -2.09
CA ILE A 80 15.11 -13.34 -3.33
C ILE A 80 14.55 -14.74 -3.03
N GLU A 81 13.37 -15.04 -3.59
CA GLU A 81 12.73 -16.35 -3.67
C GLU A 81 12.51 -16.70 -5.16
N SER A 82 13.61 -16.95 -5.88
CA SER A 82 13.63 -17.28 -7.32
C SER A 82 13.97 -18.76 -7.55
N PRO A 83 13.42 -19.45 -8.58
CA PRO A 83 13.51 -20.90 -8.75
C PRO A 83 14.95 -21.47 -8.71
N ASP A 84 15.87 -20.86 -9.45
CA ASP A 84 17.26 -21.30 -9.61
C ASP A 84 18.07 -21.35 -8.31
N LEU A 85 17.69 -20.57 -7.30
CA LEU A 85 18.33 -20.56 -5.98
C LEU A 85 18.00 -21.80 -5.12
N PHE A 86 17.23 -22.77 -5.64
CA PHE A 86 16.76 -23.95 -4.90
C PHE A 86 17.07 -25.26 -5.64
N ALA A 87 17.72 -26.19 -4.94
CA ALA A 87 18.32 -27.40 -5.52
C ALA A 87 17.34 -28.45 -6.09
N GLY A 88 16.04 -28.35 -5.83
CA GLY A 88 14.99 -29.23 -6.35
C GLY A 88 14.15 -28.57 -7.44
N ASN A 89 14.71 -27.57 -8.15
CA ASN A 89 13.99 -26.63 -8.99
C ASN A 89 14.86 -26.23 -10.20
N HIS A 90 14.41 -25.30 -11.04
CA HIS A 90 15.03 -24.98 -12.33
C HIS A 90 16.35 -24.20 -12.23
N GLN A 91 17.45 -24.88 -11.90
CA GLN A 91 18.77 -24.24 -11.67
C GLN A 91 19.56 -23.84 -12.92
N ASN A 92 19.13 -24.29 -14.11
CA ASN A 92 19.88 -24.10 -15.37
C ASN A 92 19.51 -22.81 -16.13
N PHE A 93 18.74 -21.91 -15.51
CA PHE A 93 18.29 -20.64 -16.10
C PHE A 93 18.34 -19.52 -15.04
N THR A 94 18.75 -18.31 -15.42
CA THR A 94 18.76 -17.16 -14.51
C THR A 94 17.40 -16.46 -14.52
N HIS A 95 16.64 -16.62 -13.43
CA HIS A 95 15.21 -16.29 -13.39
C HIS A 95 14.88 -14.82 -13.12
N ILE A 96 15.82 -14.01 -12.65
CA ILE A 96 15.69 -12.54 -12.72
C ILE A 96 16.89 -12.00 -13.51
N GLN A 97 16.61 -11.29 -14.59
CA GLN A 97 17.61 -10.69 -15.47
C GLN A 97 17.45 -9.16 -15.48
N ILE A 98 18.49 -8.43 -15.86
CA ILE A 98 18.38 -6.99 -16.13
C ILE A 98 18.38 -6.77 -17.65
N ARG A 99 17.55 -5.85 -18.11
CA ARG A 99 17.49 -5.38 -19.49
C ARG A 99 17.25 -3.87 -19.50
N ASP A 100 17.79 -3.17 -20.50
CA ASP A 100 17.45 -1.78 -20.75
C ASP A 100 16.11 -1.66 -21.51
N ASP A 101 15.27 -0.70 -21.12
CA ASP A 101 13.93 -0.51 -21.65
C ASP A 101 13.68 0.97 -21.97
N HIS A 102 13.36 1.26 -23.23
CA HIS A 102 13.21 2.61 -23.75
C HIS A 102 12.18 3.51 -23.03
N GLU A 103 11.29 2.92 -22.21
CA GLU A 103 10.24 3.64 -21.47
C GLU A 103 10.52 3.69 -19.96
N ALA A 104 11.01 2.59 -19.36
CA ALA A 104 11.29 2.51 -17.92
C ALA A 104 12.74 2.85 -17.53
N GLY A 105 13.66 2.93 -18.49
CA GLY A 105 15.10 2.79 -18.28
C GLY A 105 15.45 1.31 -18.04
N GLY A 106 16.51 1.06 -17.27
CA GLY A 106 16.79 -0.30 -16.78
C GLY A 106 15.56 -0.94 -16.12
N CYS A 107 15.38 -2.24 -16.29
CA CYS A 107 14.33 -3.02 -15.63
C CYS A 107 14.80 -4.44 -15.25
N PHE A 108 14.16 -5.02 -14.24
CA PHE A 108 14.30 -6.43 -13.88
C PHE A 108 13.20 -7.24 -14.57
N ASP A 109 13.55 -8.18 -15.43
CA ASP A 109 12.61 -9.16 -15.99
C ASP A 109 12.58 -10.42 -15.11
N PHE A 110 11.42 -10.71 -14.52
CA PHE A 110 11.17 -11.91 -13.71
C PHE A 110 10.50 -12.98 -14.57
N PHE A 111 11.18 -14.09 -14.79
CA PHE A 111 10.70 -15.22 -15.59
C PHE A 111 9.98 -16.26 -14.72
N LEU A 112 9.00 -16.96 -15.28
CA LEU A 112 8.51 -18.25 -14.78
C LEU A 112 8.23 -19.24 -15.92
N HIS A 113 8.88 -20.40 -15.86
CA HIS A 113 8.61 -21.53 -16.75
C HIS A 113 7.53 -22.43 -16.14
N ARG A 114 6.32 -22.43 -16.73
CA ARG A 114 5.16 -23.26 -16.31
C ARG A 114 5.54 -24.74 -16.08
N ASP A 115 6.43 -25.24 -16.93
CA ASP A 115 6.78 -26.66 -16.98
C ASP A 115 7.98 -27.06 -16.10
N LEU A 116 8.75 -26.10 -15.55
CA LEU A 116 10.00 -26.38 -14.84
C LEU A 116 10.03 -25.81 -13.40
N ASP A 117 9.31 -24.72 -13.12
CA ASP A 117 9.53 -23.96 -11.87
C ASP A 117 8.53 -24.30 -10.76
N GLY A 118 9.03 -24.43 -9.53
CA GLY A 118 8.23 -24.55 -8.29
C GLY A 118 8.32 -23.35 -7.34
N ASP A 119 7.45 -23.29 -6.32
CA ASP A 119 7.60 -22.41 -5.14
C ASP A 119 8.78 -22.88 -4.29
N ARG A 120 10.00 -22.51 -4.71
CA ARG A 120 11.26 -22.87 -4.04
C ARG A 120 11.40 -24.40 -3.99
N ASN A 121 11.85 -24.97 -2.87
CA ASN A 121 11.78 -26.42 -2.61
C ASN A 121 10.52 -26.82 -1.79
N LYS A 122 9.37 -26.16 -1.98
CA LYS A 122 8.16 -26.50 -1.22
C LYS A 122 7.33 -27.61 -1.90
N GLU A 123 7.19 -28.72 -1.21
CA GLU A 123 6.16 -29.72 -1.48
C GLU A 123 4.75 -29.16 -1.24
N TRP A 124 3.83 -29.49 -2.16
CA TRP A 124 2.42 -29.12 -2.10
C TRP A 124 1.55 -30.37 -2.26
N PRO A 125 0.33 -30.40 -1.70
CA PRO A 125 -0.63 -31.46 -1.99
C PRO A 125 -0.88 -31.61 -3.49
N LEU A 126 -1.22 -32.83 -3.93
CA LEU A 126 -1.49 -33.15 -5.33
C LEU A 126 -2.52 -32.17 -5.93
N GLY A 127 -2.20 -31.60 -7.09
CA GLY A 127 -3.03 -30.59 -7.76
C GLY A 127 -3.07 -29.21 -7.08
N LYS A 128 -2.29 -28.96 -6.02
CA LYS A 128 -2.21 -27.65 -5.31
C LYS A 128 -0.84 -26.97 -5.44
N SER A 129 0.00 -27.46 -6.35
CA SER A 129 1.33 -26.93 -6.68
C SER A 129 1.30 -25.45 -7.07
N ARG A 130 2.44 -24.79 -6.91
CA ARG A 130 2.61 -23.35 -7.11
C ARG A 130 3.99 -23.04 -7.68
N GLN A 131 4.11 -21.89 -8.32
CA GLN A 131 5.38 -21.34 -8.81
C GLN A 131 5.67 -20.04 -8.06
N ARG A 132 6.95 -19.75 -7.79
CA ARG A 132 7.36 -18.45 -7.25
C ARG A 132 8.67 -17.98 -7.85
N ASN A 133 8.65 -16.74 -8.33
CA ASN A 133 9.83 -15.92 -8.53
C ASN A 133 9.55 -14.54 -7.92
N GLU A 134 10.02 -14.26 -6.70
CA GLU A 134 9.70 -13.02 -5.98
C GLU A 134 10.90 -12.41 -5.23
N ILE A 135 10.91 -11.07 -5.10
CA ILE A 135 11.72 -10.34 -4.13
C ILE A 135 10.85 -9.87 -2.95
N LYS A 136 11.44 -9.71 -1.76
CA LYS A 136 10.72 -9.40 -0.51
C LYS A 136 11.61 -8.75 0.55
N GLY A 137 10.96 -8.09 1.51
CA GLY A 137 11.54 -7.87 2.84
C GLY A 137 11.64 -9.17 3.67
N TYR A 138 12.55 -9.20 4.64
CA TYR A 138 12.63 -10.22 5.69
C TYR A 138 13.26 -9.60 6.96
N GLY A 139 13.26 -10.31 8.10
CA GLY A 139 13.68 -9.74 9.39
C GLY A 139 15.10 -9.12 9.44
N GLY A 140 15.99 -9.54 8.53
CA GLY A 140 17.34 -8.96 8.32
C GLY A 140 17.51 -8.25 6.98
N SER A 141 16.43 -7.66 6.45
CA SER A 141 16.45 -6.49 5.57
C SER A 141 16.55 -5.21 6.42
N ASP A 142 16.73 -4.06 5.77
CA ASP A 142 16.60 -2.74 6.41
C ASP A 142 15.21 -2.53 7.04
N GLU A 143 15.11 -1.65 8.03
CA GLU A 143 13.82 -1.27 8.66
C GLU A 143 12.85 -0.65 7.65
N GLY A 144 13.33 0.08 6.64
CA GLY A 144 12.51 0.61 5.54
C GLY A 144 11.84 -0.45 4.65
N LEU A 145 12.09 -1.74 4.88
CA LEU A 145 11.41 -2.88 4.23
C LEU A 145 10.58 -3.74 5.21
N LYS A 146 10.41 -3.27 6.45
CA LYS A 146 9.72 -3.94 7.56
C LYS A 146 8.78 -2.94 8.23
N ALA A 147 7.61 -2.71 7.64
CA ALA A 147 6.64 -1.77 8.20
C ALA A 147 6.07 -2.29 9.53
N THR A 148 6.15 -1.51 10.59
CA THR A 148 5.62 -1.82 11.92
C THR A 148 4.28 -1.12 12.16
N GLU A 149 3.63 -1.44 13.28
CA GLU A 149 2.42 -0.75 13.73
C GLU A 149 2.61 0.77 13.82
N GLY A 150 1.54 1.50 13.51
CA GLY A 150 1.49 2.97 13.49
C GLY A 150 2.17 3.63 12.27
N GLN A 151 3.14 2.98 11.62
CA GLN A 151 3.88 3.58 10.51
C GLN A 151 3.01 3.85 9.29
N VAL A 152 3.38 4.90 8.55
CA VAL A 152 2.86 5.17 7.21
C VAL A 152 3.95 4.88 6.18
N THR A 153 3.69 3.94 5.27
CA THR A 153 4.61 3.59 4.19
C THR A 153 3.97 3.82 2.84
N ARG A 154 4.74 4.38 1.92
CA ARG A 154 4.42 4.51 0.50
C ARG A 154 5.35 3.60 -0.30
N TYR A 155 4.77 2.81 -1.19
CA TYR A 155 5.47 1.95 -2.14
C TYR A 155 5.16 2.44 -3.55
N THR A 156 6.18 2.79 -4.33
CA THR A 156 6.04 3.13 -5.76
C THR A 156 6.97 2.31 -6.62
N TRP A 157 6.49 1.84 -7.77
CA TRP A 157 7.28 1.09 -8.77
C TRP A 157 6.56 1.09 -10.12
N LEU A 158 7.27 0.77 -11.20
CA LEU A 158 6.69 0.40 -12.49
C LEU A 158 6.61 -1.13 -12.62
N PHE A 159 5.52 -1.68 -13.16
CA PHE A 159 5.47 -3.08 -13.61
C PHE A 159 4.81 -3.24 -14.97
N ARG A 160 5.18 -4.30 -15.71
CA ARG A 160 4.59 -4.69 -17.00
C ARG A 160 4.51 -6.20 -17.07
N VAL A 161 3.37 -6.73 -17.53
CA VAL A 161 3.18 -8.18 -17.78
C VAL A 161 3.32 -8.46 -19.28
N ASN A 162 3.93 -9.58 -19.67
CA ASN A 162 4.14 -9.90 -21.08
C ASN A 162 2.83 -10.11 -21.86
N GLU A 163 2.87 -9.86 -23.17
CA GLU A 163 1.76 -10.25 -24.04
C GLU A 163 1.55 -11.77 -24.03
N GLY A 164 0.28 -12.19 -24.00
CA GLY A 164 -0.12 -13.59 -24.01
C GLY A 164 -0.10 -14.27 -22.63
N MET A 165 0.41 -13.61 -21.58
CA MET A 165 0.39 -14.14 -20.21
C MET A 165 -1.04 -14.60 -19.86
N THR A 166 -1.21 -15.90 -19.58
CA THR A 166 -2.56 -16.48 -19.43
C THR A 166 -2.97 -16.58 -17.96
N LEU A 167 -4.20 -16.13 -17.66
CA LEU A 167 -4.79 -16.24 -16.33
C LEU A 167 -5.67 -17.49 -16.18
N THR A 168 -5.98 -17.81 -14.92
CA THR A 168 -6.88 -18.90 -14.52
C THR A 168 -7.85 -18.38 -13.46
N GLN A 169 -8.81 -19.20 -13.02
CA GLN A 169 -9.66 -18.84 -11.87
C GLN A 169 -8.90 -18.88 -10.52
N LYS A 170 -7.63 -19.31 -10.54
CA LYS A 170 -6.74 -19.37 -9.38
C LYS A 170 -5.86 -18.11 -9.37
N PHE A 171 -5.21 -17.83 -8.23
CA PHE A 171 -4.45 -16.59 -8.09
C PHE A 171 -3.15 -16.57 -8.90
N CYS A 172 -2.82 -15.39 -9.43
CA CYS A 172 -1.48 -14.99 -9.80
C CYS A 172 -1.20 -13.62 -9.17
N HIS A 173 -0.31 -13.56 -8.17
CA HIS A 173 0.02 -12.33 -7.44
C HIS A 173 1.28 -11.69 -8.02
N PHE A 174 1.25 -10.36 -8.20
CA PHE A 174 2.38 -9.54 -8.70
C PHE A 174 2.99 -8.63 -7.61
N PHE A 175 2.16 -8.22 -6.66
CA PHE A 175 2.58 -7.52 -5.44
C PHE A 175 1.78 -8.06 -4.25
N GLN A 176 2.43 -8.14 -3.07
CA GLN A 176 1.80 -8.55 -1.82
C GLN A 176 2.26 -7.66 -0.66
N LEU A 177 1.35 -7.27 0.23
CA LEU A 177 1.67 -6.87 1.60
C LEU A 177 1.34 -8.03 2.53
N LYS A 178 2.28 -8.44 3.37
CA LYS A 178 2.16 -9.67 4.17
C LYS A 178 2.85 -9.57 5.53
N ALA A 179 2.07 -9.82 6.58
CA ALA A 179 2.53 -9.93 7.96
C ALA A 179 3.57 -11.06 8.17
N VAL A 180 4.39 -10.89 9.21
CA VAL A 180 5.43 -11.80 9.71
C VAL A 180 5.42 -11.69 11.23
N GLY A 181 5.59 -12.81 11.95
CA GLY A 181 5.34 -12.88 13.39
C GLY A 181 3.85 -13.00 13.71
N GLY A 182 3.49 -13.48 14.90
CA GLY A 182 2.09 -13.59 15.34
C GLY A 182 1.27 -14.68 14.65
N ASN A 183 -0.05 -14.59 14.84
CA ASN A 183 -1.03 -15.55 14.32
C ASN A 183 -1.50 -15.18 12.90
N ASP A 184 -2.19 -16.12 12.23
CA ASP A 184 -2.88 -15.93 10.94
C ASP A 184 -2.07 -15.32 9.77
N ILE A 185 -0.74 -15.29 9.88
CA ILE A 185 0.20 -14.89 8.82
C ILE A 185 0.26 -15.86 7.62
N ALA A 186 -0.76 -16.69 7.39
CA ALA A 186 -0.85 -17.60 6.26
C ALA A 186 -1.12 -16.86 4.94
N THR A 187 -2.11 -15.96 4.93
CA THR A 187 -2.48 -15.11 3.77
C THR A 187 -1.67 -13.80 3.73
N PRO A 188 -1.61 -13.08 2.60
CA PRO A 188 -1.30 -11.65 2.61
C PRO A 188 -2.45 -10.82 3.22
N LEU A 189 -2.23 -9.53 3.43
CA LEU A 189 -3.25 -8.53 3.78
C LEU A 189 -3.84 -7.91 2.51
N PHE A 190 -2.96 -7.50 1.60
CA PHE A 190 -3.28 -6.86 0.33
C PHE A 190 -2.48 -7.50 -0.81
N THR A 191 -3.06 -7.59 -2.01
CA THR A 191 -2.34 -7.99 -3.22
C THR A 191 -2.80 -7.22 -4.46
N ILE A 192 -1.90 -7.04 -5.42
CA ILE A 192 -2.24 -6.81 -6.82
C ILE A 192 -2.13 -8.17 -7.52
N SER A 193 -3.19 -8.57 -8.23
CA SER A 193 -3.33 -9.91 -8.80
C SER A 193 -3.89 -9.86 -10.22
N GLY A 194 -3.44 -10.80 -11.06
CA GLY A 194 -4.21 -11.24 -12.22
C GLY A 194 -5.14 -12.38 -11.83
N SER A 195 -6.39 -12.36 -12.28
CA SER A 195 -7.32 -13.48 -12.11
C SER A 195 -8.42 -13.49 -13.18
N ARG A 196 -8.84 -14.69 -13.58
CA ARG A 196 -10.14 -14.90 -14.22
C ARG A 196 -11.26 -14.74 -13.18
N SER A 197 -12.38 -14.17 -13.56
CA SER A 197 -13.61 -14.05 -12.76
C SER A 197 -14.82 -14.24 -13.68
N GLY A 198 -15.42 -15.43 -13.64
CA GLY A 198 -16.33 -15.87 -14.69
C GLY A 198 -15.60 -15.97 -16.04
N GLU A 199 -16.09 -15.24 -17.04
CA GLU A 199 -15.48 -15.16 -18.38
C GLU A 199 -14.48 -13.99 -18.55
N ARG A 200 -14.30 -13.15 -17.52
CA ARG A 200 -13.44 -11.96 -17.60
C ARG A 200 -12.09 -12.21 -16.96
N ASP A 201 -11.02 -11.98 -17.72
CA ASP A 201 -9.67 -11.87 -17.20
C ASP A 201 -9.41 -10.42 -16.82
N GLN A 202 -8.95 -10.17 -15.59
CA GLN A 202 -8.73 -8.81 -15.09
C GLN A 202 -7.48 -8.69 -14.21
N LEU A 203 -6.88 -7.50 -14.23
CA LEU A 203 -6.04 -7.03 -13.13
C LEU A 203 -6.97 -6.58 -12.00
N GLU A 204 -6.70 -7.00 -10.77
CA GLU A 204 -7.53 -6.69 -9.61
C GLU A 204 -6.69 -6.48 -8.34
N LEU A 205 -7.20 -5.64 -7.45
CA LEU A 205 -6.78 -5.59 -6.06
C LEU A 205 -7.52 -6.67 -5.27
N ARG A 206 -6.84 -7.25 -4.27
CA ARG A 206 -7.50 -8.08 -3.25
C ARG A 206 -7.11 -7.58 -1.87
N LEU A 207 -8.10 -7.26 -1.04
CA LEU A 207 -7.96 -7.01 0.39
C LEU A 207 -8.56 -8.18 1.16
N GLN A 208 -7.83 -8.71 2.14
CA GLN A 208 -8.35 -9.69 3.09
C GLN A 208 -9.34 -8.97 4.02
N THR A 209 -10.49 -9.59 4.33
CA THR A 209 -11.41 -9.04 5.34
C THR A 209 -10.86 -9.20 6.77
N SER A 210 -11.27 -8.34 7.69
CA SER A 210 -10.78 -8.33 9.08
C SER A 210 -11.16 -9.60 9.87
N ASP A 211 -12.21 -10.32 9.46
CA ASP A 211 -12.57 -11.65 9.97
C ASP A 211 -11.68 -12.78 9.39
N HIS A 212 -10.76 -12.43 8.49
CA HIS A 212 -9.85 -13.28 7.71
C HIS A 212 -10.54 -14.38 6.87
N ALA A 213 -11.86 -14.38 6.77
CA ALA A 213 -12.63 -15.42 6.10
C ALA A 213 -12.72 -15.23 4.58
N SER A 214 -12.60 -13.99 4.08
CA SER A 214 -12.88 -13.67 2.67
C SER A 214 -11.96 -12.60 2.06
N TRP A 215 -12.14 -12.36 0.76
CA TRP A 215 -11.40 -11.36 0.00
C TRP A 215 -12.35 -10.36 -0.66
N GLN A 216 -12.21 -9.08 -0.35
CA GLN A 216 -12.75 -8.02 -1.19
C GLN A 216 -11.91 -7.96 -2.48
N ARG A 217 -12.55 -8.14 -3.64
CA ARG A 217 -11.91 -8.07 -4.96
C ARG A 217 -12.35 -6.81 -5.67
N ILE A 218 -11.41 -5.99 -6.15
CA ILE A 218 -11.67 -4.72 -6.82
C ILE A 218 -11.01 -4.77 -8.21
N PRO A 219 -11.78 -4.87 -9.30
CA PRO A 219 -11.24 -4.79 -10.66
C PRO A 219 -10.52 -3.46 -10.88
N VAL A 220 -9.35 -3.51 -11.54
CA VAL A 220 -8.55 -2.34 -11.92
C VAL A 220 -8.73 -2.06 -13.40
N CYS A 221 -8.53 -3.08 -14.24
CA CYS A 221 -8.69 -3.02 -15.70
C CYS A 221 -8.86 -4.44 -16.29
N ASP A 222 -9.30 -4.50 -17.54
CA ASP A 222 -9.30 -5.72 -18.33
C ASP A 222 -7.86 -6.21 -18.57
N TRP A 223 -7.65 -7.52 -18.45
CA TRP A 223 -6.31 -8.11 -18.52
C TRP A 223 -5.63 -7.93 -19.88
N LYS A 224 -6.39 -7.90 -20.98
CA LYS A 224 -5.78 -7.71 -22.30
C LYS A 224 -5.34 -6.27 -22.52
N VAL A 225 -5.94 -5.30 -21.82
CA VAL A 225 -5.50 -3.89 -21.86
C VAL A 225 -4.15 -3.72 -21.16
N CYS A 226 -3.95 -4.29 -19.97
CA CYS A 226 -2.68 -4.11 -19.22
C CYS A 226 -1.49 -4.96 -19.73
N GLN A 227 -1.68 -5.81 -20.75
CA GLN A 227 -0.57 -6.56 -21.34
C GLN A 227 0.38 -5.65 -22.13
N ASN A 228 1.67 -5.91 -22.00
CA ASN A 228 2.76 -5.27 -22.75
C ASN A 228 2.88 -3.74 -22.62
N GLN A 229 2.24 -3.13 -21.62
CA GLN A 229 2.37 -1.71 -21.28
C GLN A 229 2.87 -1.51 -19.84
N TRP A 230 3.65 -0.46 -19.61
CA TRP A 230 4.16 -0.13 -18.27
C TRP A 230 3.08 0.57 -17.43
N LEU A 231 2.78 -0.02 -16.26
CA LEU A 231 1.89 0.53 -15.25
C LEU A 231 2.69 1.07 -14.07
N SER A 232 2.47 2.34 -13.76
CA SER A 232 2.91 3.00 -12.54
C SER A 232 1.99 2.62 -11.39
N CYS A 233 2.56 2.05 -10.32
CA CYS A 233 1.85 1.72 -9.09
C CYS A 233 2.27 2.65 -7.95
N GLU A 234 1.29 3.13 -7.20
CA GLU A 234 1.48 3.76 -5.88
C GLU A 234 0.54 3.09 -4.88
N ILE A 235 1.10 2.49 -3.83
CA ILE A 235 0.36 1.99 -2.66
C ILE A 235 0.79 2.80 -1.44
N ILE A 236 -0.15 3.44 -0.74
CA ILE A 236 0.07 4.14 0.53
C ILE A 236 -0.70 3.39 1.61
N VAL A 237 -0.06 3.08 2.74
CA VAL A 237 -0.68 2.36 3.85
C VAL A 237 -0.33 3.00 5.19
N ARG A 238 -1.29 3.09 6.10
CA ARG A 238 -1.04 3.29 7.54
C ARG A 238 -1.32 1.97 8.25
N PHE A 239 -0.28 1.31 8.76
CA PHE A 239 -0.34 -0.03 9.33
C PHE A 239 -0.93 0.00 10.74
N HIS A 240 -2.20 -0.39 10.88
CA HIS A 240 -2.97 -0.39 12.12
C HIS A 240 -4.22 -1.28 11.96
N GLU A 241 -4.86 -1.68 13.07
CA GLU A 241 -6.14 -2.39 13.06
C GLU A 241 -7.25 -1.51 12.45
N GLU A 242 -7.44 -0.31 12.98
CA GLU A 242 -8.14 0.78 12.27
C GLU A 242 -7.14 1.47 11.33
N GLY A 243 -6.80 0.83 10.21
CA GLY A 243 -5.79 1.28 9.24
C GLY A 243 -6.30 2.19 8.13
N TYR A 244 -5.49 2.32 7.08
CA TYR A 244 -5.85 2.98 5.81
C TYR A 244 -5.01 2.40 4.67
N LEU A 245 -5.59 2.25 3.48
CA LEU A 245 -4.86 1.99 2.24
C LEU A 245 -5.38 2.86 1.08
N ARG A 246 -4.46 3.43 0.30
CA ARG A 246 -4.74 3.91 -1.07
C ARG A 246 -3.95 3.08 -2.08
N ALA A 247 -4.62 2.72 -3.16
CA ALA A 247 -3.99 2.18 -4.35
C ALA A 247 -4.26 3.10 -5.55
N ARG A 248 -3.22 3.44 -6.30
CA ARG A 248 -3.29 4.13 -7.59
C ARG A 248 -2.48 3.35 -8.61
N ILE A 249 -3.06 3.07 -9.77
CA ILE A 249 -2.45 2.31 -10.86
C ILE A 249 -2.77 3.05 -12.16
N GLU A 250 -1.73 3.50 -12.87
CA GLU A 250 -1.86 4.34 -14.06
C GLU A 250 -0.94 3.85 -15.18
N SER A 251 -1.47 3.82 -16.41
CA SER A 251 -0.67 3.67 -17.62
C SER A 251 -0.17 5.04 -18.10
N ARG A 252 0.97 5.06 -18.79
CA ARG A 252 1.53 6.31 -19.36
C ARG A 252 0.65 6.90 -20.47
N ASP A 253 -0.05 6.06 -21.24
CA ASP A 253 -0.98 6.48 -22.30
C ASP A 253 -2.37 6.92 -21.78
N GLY A 254 -2.63 6.80 -20.47
CA GLY A 254 -3.92 7.10 -19.85
C GLY A 254 -5.04 6.08 -20.13
N SER A 255 -4.79 4.98 -20.85
CA SER A 255 -5.78 3.89 -21.07
C SER A 255 -6.23 3.21 -19.76
N ILE A 256 -5.37 3.22 -18.73
CA ILE A 256 -5.66 2.77 -17.37
C ILE A 256 -5.40 3.95 -16.42
N SER A 257 -6.43 4.36 -15.69
CA SER A 257 -6.36 5.45 -14.71
C SER A 257 -7.18 5.08 -13.46
N PHE A 258 -6.63 4.21 -12.62
CA PHE A 258 -7.30 3.69 -11.43
C PHE A 258 -6.81 4.40 -10.16
N MET A 259 -7.75 4.78 -9.28
CA MET A 259 -7.45 5.19 -7.90
C MET A 259 -8.57 4.71 -6.97
N LYS A 260 -8.21 4.08 -5.86
CA LYS A 260 -9.16 3.69 -4.81
C LYS A 260 -8.55 3.83 -3.41
N GLU A 261 -9.33 4.43 -2.52
CA GLU A 261 -9.06 4.52 -1.08
C GLU A 261 -9.95 3.56 -0.29
N PHE A 262 -9.38 3.09 0.81
CA PHE A 262 -9.95 2.20 1.82
C PHE A 262 -9.59 2.76 3.21
N PRO A 263 -10.42 3.64 3.80
CA PRO A 263 -10.29 4.02 5.21
C PRO A 263 -10.76 2.88 6.12
N GLU A 264 -10.32 2.89 7.39
CA GLU A 264 -10.90 2.07 8.47
C GLU A 264 -10.87 0.55 8.16
N ILE A 265 -9.76 0.08 7.60
CA ILE A 265 -9.52 -1.35 7.29
C ILE A 265 -8.38 -1.94 8.12
N ASP A 266 -8.47 -3.23 8.43
CA ASP A 266 -7.34 -3.99 8.97
C ASP A 266 -6.17 -3.98 8.00
N THR A 267 -5.02 -3.50 8.49
CA THR A 267 -3.72 -3.56 7.81
C THR A 267 -2.63 -4.11 8.72
N TRP A 268 -2.95 -4.58 9.92
CA TRP A 268 -2.00 -5.00 10.94
C TRP A 268 -2.61 -6.11 11.81
N ARG A 269 -2.06 -7.33 11.71
CA ARG A 269 -2.53 -8.48 12.51
C ARG A 269 -1.89 -8.45 13.89
N GLU A 270 -2.71 -8.67 14.92
CA GLU A 270 -2.28 -8.77 16.32
C GLU A 270 -1.05 -9.69 16.46
N GLY A 271 -0.02 -9.20 17.14
CA GLY A 271 1.23 -9.93 17.38
C GLY A 271 2.19 -10.03 16.17
N SER A 272 1.93 -9.31 15.07
CA SER A 272 2.91 -9.18 13.98
C SER A 272 4.21 -8.53 14.47
N GLU A 273 5.35 -9.04 14.01
CA GLU A 273 6.65 -8.37 14.11
C GLU A 273 6.73 -7.19 13.11
N PHE A 274 6.29 -7.44 11.87
CA PHE A 274 6.24 -6.44 10.78
C PHE A 274 5.38 -6.93 9.61
N VAL A 275 4.88 -6.00 8.81
CA VAL A 275 4.36 -6.25 7.46
C VAL A 275 5.45 -5.93 6.45
N ARG A 276 5.66 -6.85 5.50
CA ARG A 276 6.58 -6.66 4.38
C ARG A 276 5.85 -6.57 3.05
N SER A 277 6.47 -5.85 2.13
CA SER A 277 6.21 -5.97 0.70
C SER A 277 6.85 -7.21 0.07
N LYS A 278 6.23 -7.70 -1.00
CA LYS A 278 6.79 -8.64 -1.98
C LYS A 278 6.42 -8.20 -3.40
N TRP A 279 7.29 -8.44 -4.36
CA TRP A 279 7.06 -8.23 -5.79
C TRP A 279 7.58 -9.41 -6.60
N GLY A 280 7.01 -9.66 -7.78
CA GLY A 280 7.45 -10.72 -8.71
C GLY A 280 6.27 -11.46 -9.31
N ILE A 281 6.34 -12.80 -9.34
CA ILE A 281 5.23 -13.66 -9.76
C ILE A 281 5.06 -14.80 -8.75
N TYR A 282 3.86 -14.92 -8.17
CA TYR A 282 3.49 -16.06 -7.33
C TYR A 282 2.13 -16.62 -7.76
N ARG A 283 2.16 -17.79 -8.41
CA ARG A 283 1.04 -18.37 -9.18
C ARG A 283 0.65 -19.75 -8.68
N SER A 284 -0.66 -20.04 -8.68
CA SER A 284 -1.18 -21.40 -8.50
C SER A 284 -1.17 -22.20 -9.80
N LEU A 285 -0.75 -23.47 -9.72
CA LEU A 285 -0.83 -24.46 -10.82
C LEU A 285 -2.02 -25.41 -10.67
N GLU A 286 -3.03 -25.08 -9.85
CA GLU A 286 -4.22 -25.91 -9.66
C GLU A 286 -5.10 -26.00 -10.93
N ASP A 287 -4.93 -25.06 -11.86
CA ASP A 287 -5.59 -25.00 -13.16
C ASP A 287 -4.52 -24.93 -14.27
N ARG A 288 -3.53 -25.83 -14.20
CA ARG A 288 -2.30 -25.81 -15.01
C ARG A 288 -2.55 -25.80 -16.52
N GLU A 289 -3.47 -26.62 -17.00
CA GLU A 289 -3.72 -26.79 -18.43
C GLU A 289 -4.36 -25.54 -19.06
N SER A 290 -5.00 -24.69 -18.25
CA SER A 290 -5.49 -23.36 -18.65
C SER A 290 -4.38 -22.30 -18.74
N ILE A 291 -3.14 -22.60 -18.31
CA ILE A 291 -1.97 -21.74 -18.50
C ILE A 291 -1.33 -22.13 -19.83
N LEU A 292 -1.68 -21.44 -20.91
CA LEU A 292 -1.28 -21.83 -22.27
C LEU A 292 0.21 -21.61 -22.53
N GLN A 293 0.76 -20.50 -22.03
CA GLN A 293 2.17 -20.16 -22.18
C GLN A 293 3.08 -21.08 -21.34
N LYS A 294 4.25 -21.42 -21.90
CA LYS A 294 5.30 -22.16 -21.19
C LYS A 294 6.24 -21.28 -20.39
N GLU A 295 6.37 -20.01 -20.79
CA GLU A 295 7.17 -18.98 -20.15
C GLU A 295 6.29 -17.73 -20.02
N ASP A 296 6.30 -17.12 -18.84
CA ASP A 296 5.71 -15.81 -18.58
C ASP A 296 6.78 -14.90 -17.97
N VAL A 297 6.72 -13.61 -18.27
CA VAL A 297 7.68 -12.59 -17.86
C VAL A 297 6.95 -11.37 -17.31
N VAL A 298 7.32 -10.95 -16.11
CA VAL A 298 6.86 -9.68 -15.54
C VAL A 298 8.06 -8.77 -15.29
N SER A 299 8.11 -7.66 -16.00
CA SER A 299 9.12 -6.62 -15.87
C SER A 299 8.79 -5.72 -14.68
N PHE A 300 9.80 -5.32 -13.89
CA PHE A 300 9.66 -4.32 -12.83
C PHE A 300 10.79 -3.28 -12.87
N SER A 301 10.52 -2.04 -12.50
CA SER A 301 11.54 -1.00 -12.34
C SER A 301 11.13 0.09 -11.34
N GLN A 302 12.05 1.02 -11.08
CA GLN A 302 11.84 2.26 -10.32
C GLN A 302 11.28 2.04 -8.91
N PHE A 303 11.72 0.98 -8.23
CA PHE A 303 11.25 0.65 -6.88
C PHE A 303 11.70 1.71 -5.87
N ARG A 304 10.74 2.26 -5.13
CA ARG A 304 10.98 3.21 -4.04
C ARG A 304 9.99 2.94 -2.92
N ILE A 305 10.52 2.77 -1.71
CA ILE A 305 9.76 2.54 -0.48
C ILE A 305 10.10 3.69 0.47
N GLN A 306 9.09 4.37 0.98
CA GLN A 306 9.22 5.59 1.78
C GLN A 306 8.41 5.49 3.07
N GLU A 307 9.05 5.70 4.21
CA GLU A 307 8.41 5.83 5.53
C GLU A 307 8.13 7.30 5.82
N TRP A 308 6.91 7.63 6.25
CA TRP A 308 6.43 8.99 6.45
C TRP A 308 5.88 9.19 7.86
N SER A 309 6.12 10.37 8.44
CA SER A 309 5.77 10.67 9.84
C SER A 309 4.26 10.63 10.17
N LYS A 310 3.38 10.75 9.17
CA LYS A 310 1.91 10.68 9.26
C LYS A 310 1.31 10.63 7.86
N LEU A 311 0.03 10.25 7.73
CA LEU A 311 -0.62 10.08 6.43
C LEU A 311 -0.76 11.38 5.64
N SER A 312 -1.03 12.50 6.32
CA SER A 312 -1.07 13.84 5.71
C SER A 312 0.30 14.33 5.20
N SER A 313 1.39 13.62 5.51
CA SER A 313 2.73 13.93 4.98
C SER A 313 2.96 13.43 3.56
N VAL A 314 2.24 12.40 3.12
CA VAL A 314 2.57 11.70 1.87
C VAL A 314 2.20 12.57 0.67
N PRO A 315 3.17 12.97 -0.19
CA PRO A 315 2.89 13.84 -1.32
C PRO A 315 1.91 13.16 -2.28
N SER A 316 0.81 13.84 -2.60
CA SER A 316 -0.03 13.43 -3.72
C SER A 316 0.79 13.54 -5.01
N LEU A 317 0.84 12.46 -5.79
CA LEU A 317 1.36 12.51 -7.16
C LEU A 317 0.52 13.50 -7.96
N LYS A 318 1.03 14.73 -8.12
CA LYS A 318 0.74 15.53 -9.31
C LYS A 318 1.00 14.62 -10.52
N ARG A 319 0.14 14.69 -11.54
CA ARG A 319 0.46 14.06 -12.82
C ARG A 319 1.82 14.59 -13.29
N GLN A 320 2.62 13.71 -13.87
CA GLN A 320 3.62 14.18 -14.82
C GLN A 320 2.83 14.69 -16.03
N GLU A 321 2.99 15.97 -16.32
CA GLU A 321 2.40 16.67 -17.48
C GLU A 321 3.35 16.59 -18.68
#